data_AF-S7QCZ1-F1
#
_entry.id   AF-S7QCZ1-F1
#
_cell.length_a   1.000
_cell.length_b   1.000
_cell.length_c   1.000
_cell.angle_alpha   90.00
_cell.angle_beta   90.00
_cell.angle_gamma   90.00
#
_symmetry.space_group_name_H-M   'P 1'
#
loop_
_entity.id
_entity.type
_entity.pdbx_description
1 polymer ?
#
loop_
_entity_poly.entity_id
_entity_poly.type
_entity_poly.pdbx_seq_one_letter_code
_entity_poly.pdbx_strand_id
1 'polypeptide(L)'
;MVSTFLSFLRPTVNAYALNSIAVHILYIVFQEYKKTSNKELRHLIEVSVVLWAFALTSWISDRFLCSFWQQINFSYMHSIWHLFISITFPYGMVTMALVDARYEMPNQTLKVRYWPRDTWPVGLPYVEITGDHKNC
;
A
#
# COMPACT_ATOMS: atom_id res chain seq x y z
N MET A 1 -17.66 4.39 -17.38
CA MET A 1 -18.75 5.30 -16.97
C MET A 1 -19.80 4.69 -16.04
N VAL A 2 -19.77 3.39 -15.71
CA VAL A 2 -20.65 2.80 -14.67
C VAL A 2 -20.06 2.96 -13.26
N SER A 3 -18.72 2.89 -13.14
CA SER A 3 -18.01 3.01 -11.85
C SER A 3 -18.17 4.39 -11.18
N THR A 4 -18.25 5.47 -11.96
CA THR A 4 -18.40 6.85 -11.45
C THR A 4 -19.81 7.14 -10.91
N PHE A 5 -20.84 6.46 -11.42
CA PHE A 5 -22.24 6.69 -10.99
C PHE A 5 -22.59 5.92 -9.70
N LEU A 6 -22.03 4.72 -9.50
CA LEU A 6 -22.20 3.95 -8.26
C LEU A 6 -21.54 4.61 -7.03
N SER A 7 -20.58 5.50 -7.24
CA SER A 7 -19.91 6.23 -6.16
C SER A 7 -20.84 7.19 -5.40
N PHE A 8 -21.95 7.62 -6.02
CA PHE A 8 -22.95 8.50 -5.39
C PHE A 8 -24.11 7.75 -4.72
N LEU A 9 -24.40 6.51 -5.14
CA LEU A 9 -25.62 5.81 -4.70
C LEU A 9 -25.50 5.19 -3.32
N ARG A 10 -24.33 4.66 -2.91
CA ARG A 10 -24.06 4.20 -1.53
C ARG A 10 -22.55 4.26 -1.21
N PRO A 11 -22.06 5.30 -0.50
CA PRO A 11 -20.66 5.42 -0.12
C PRO A 11 -20.12 4.20 0.67
N THR A 12 -21.02 3.48 1.35
CA THR A 12 -20.70 2.20 2.00
C THR A 12 -20.29 1.11 1.01
N VAL A 13 -20.99 0.94 -0.12
CA VAL A 13 -20.67 -0.10 -1.12
C VAL A 13 -19.30 0.16 -1.74
N ASN A 14 -18.99 1.42 -2.05
CA ASN A 14 -17.68 1.82 -2.58
C ASN A 14 -16.56 1.48 -1.60
N ALA A 15 -16.74 1.75 -0.31
CA ALA A 15 -15.75 1.43 0.72
C ALA A 15 -15.52 -0.09 0.86
N TYR A 16 -16.57 -0.92 0.82
CA TYR A 16 -16.42 -2.37 0.87
C TYR A 16 -15.74 -2.93 -0.39
N ALA A 17 -16.09 -2.42 -1.57
CA ALA A 17 -15.45 -2.81 -2.82
C ALA A 17 -13.95 -2.46 -2.81
N LEU A 18 -13.59 -1.25 -2.37
CA LEU A 18 -12.20 -0.82 -2.24
C LEU A 18 -11.41 -1.72 -1.27
N ASN A 19 -11.97 -2.01 -0.09
CA ASN A 19 -11.31 -2.90 0.88
C ASN A 19 -11.17 -4.33 0.35
N SER A 20 -12.15 -4.84 -0.41
CA SER A 20 -12.07 -6.16 -1.05
C SER A 20 -10.94 -6.23 -2.09
N ILE A 21 -10.80 -5.20 -2.92
CA ILE A 21 -9.67 -5.09 -3.87
C ILE A 21 -8.34 -5.02 -3.11
N ALA A 22 -8.28 -4.24 -2.03
CA ALA A 22 -7.08 -4.15 -1.20
C ALA A 22 -6.68 -5.51 -0.59
N VAL A 23 -7.64 -6.28 -0.08
CA VAL A 23 -7.40 -7.66 0.40
C VAL A 23 -6.86 -8.55 -0.72
N HIS A 24 -7.40 -8.43 -1.93
CA HIS A 24 -6.93 -9.21 -3.07
C HIS A 24 -5.48 -8.86 -3.45
N ILE A 25 -5.13 -7.57 -3.47
CA ILE A 25 -3.76 -7.11 -3.71
C ILE A 25 -2.82 -7.66 -2.62
N LEU A 26 -3.22 -7.61 -1.36
CA LEU A 26 -2.42 -8.15 -0.26
C LEU A 26 -2.20 -9.65 -0.35
N TYR A 27 -3.19 -10.40 -0.83
CA TYR A 27 -3.04 -11.83 -1.07
C TYR A 27 -1.98 -12.12 -2.14
N ILE A 28 -2.00 -11.39 -3.26
CA ILE A 28 -0.99 -11.50 -4.32
C ILE A 28 0.39 -11.15 -3.76
N VAL A 29 0.49 -10.03 -3.05
CA VAL A 29 1.74 -9.55 -2.45
C VAL A 29 2.29 -10.56 -1.43
N PHE A 30 1.43 -11.19 -0.63
CA PHE A 30 1.83 -12.23 0.34
C PHE A 30 2.30 -13.52 -0.34
N GLN A 31 1.71 -13.90 -1.46
CA GLN A 31 2.20 -15.02 -2.27
C GLN A 31 3.60 -14.73 -2.83
N GLU A 32 3.83 -13.52 -3.33
CA GLU A 32 5.14 -13.10 -3.84
C GLU A 32 6.19 -12.95 -2.74
N TYR A 33 5.78 -12.52 -1.54
CA TYR A 33 6.64 -12.51 -0.35
C TYR A 33 7.23 -13.90 -0.06
N LYS A 34 6.46 -14.98 -0.23
CA LYS A 34 6.93 -16.35 0.02
C LYS A 34 7.89 -16.84 -1.06
N LYS A 35 7.78 -16.35 -2.29
CA LYS A 35 8.61 -16.77 -3.42
C LYS A 35 9.93 -15.99 -3.49
N THR A 36 9.96 -14.76 -3.02
CA THR A 36 11.13 -13.88 -3.15
C THR A 36 12.17 -14.09 -2.04
N SER A 37 13.45 -14.09 -2.42
CA SER A 37 14.59 -14.04 -1.48
C SER A 37 15.11 -12.61 -1.29
N ASN A 38 14.56 -11.62 -2.01
CA ASN A 38 15.03 -10.24 -1.93
C ASN A 38 14.58 -9.57 -0.61
N LYS A 39 15.55 -9.21 0.22
CA LYS A 39 15.35 -8.53 1.52
C LYS A 39 14.66 -7.18 1.37
N GLU A 40 14.93 -6.41 0.31
CA GLU A 40 14.32 -5.09 0.10
C GLU A 40 12.84 -5.21 -0.23
N LEU A 41 12.48 -6.10 -1.16
CA LEU A 41 11.08 -6.39 -1.49
C LEU A 41 10.34 -6.93 -0.26
N ARG A 42 10.98 -7.82 0.50
CA ARG A 42 10.41 -8.38 1.73
C ARG A 42 10.06 -7.29 2.75
N HIS A 43 10.97 -6.32 2.93
CA HIS A 43 10.76 -5.19 3.83
C HIS A 43 9.64 -4.25 3.36
N LEU A 44 9.61 -3.90 2.07
CA LEU A 44 8.53 -3.08 1.49
C LEU A 44 7.16 -3.72 1.69
N ILE A 45 7.07 -5.02 1.43
CA ILE A 45 5.84 -5.79 1.62
C ILE A 45 5.41 -5.75 3.09
N GLU A 46 6.32 -6.04 4.01
CA GLU A 46 6.03 -6.06 5.44
C GLU A 46 5.51 -4.70 5.93
N VAL A 47 6.19 -3.61 5.57
CA VAL A 47 5.77 -2.24 5.91
C VAL A 47 4.39 -1.93 5.31
N SER A 48 4.16 -2.28 4.04
CA SER A 48 2.87 -2.06 3.38
C SER A 48 1.73 -2.85 4.05
N VAL A 49 1.97 -4.10 4.47
CA VAL A 49 0.95 -4.93 5.15
C VAL A 49 0.64 -4.35 6.54
N VAL A 50 1.66 -3.95 7.28
CA VAL A 50 1.50 -3.37 8.63
C VAL A 50 0.72 -2.05 8.57
N LEU A 51 1.11 -1.14 7.66
CA LEU A 51 0.40 0.14 7.49
C LEU A 51 -1.04 -0.07 7.02
N TRP A 52 -1.29 -1.02 6.12
CA TRP A 52 -2.63 -1.38 5.70
C TRP A 52 -3.46 -1.96 6.84
N ALA A 53 -2.87 -2.81 7.68
CA ALA A 53 -3.56 -3.38 8.84
C ALA A 53 -3.99 -2.26 9.81
N PHE A 54 -3.11 -1.30 10.10
CA PHE A 54 -3.48 -0.13 10.91
C PHE A 54 -4.59 0.71 10.27
N ALA A 55 -4.53 0.93 8.95
CA ALA A 55 -5.62 1.57 8.23
C ALA A 55 -6.92 0.79 8.41
N LEU A 56 -6.95 -0.50 8.09
CA LEU A 56 -8.16 -1.32 8.22
C LEU A 56 -8.71 -1.30 9.65
N THR A 57 -7.86 -1.44 10.67
CA THR A 57 -8.26 -1.35 12.07
C THR A 57 -8.87 0.01 12.40
N SER A 58 -8.27 1.12 11.95
CA SER A 58 -8.83 2.46 12.18
C SER A 58 -10.20 2.65 11.50
N TRP A 59 -10.39 2.10 10.30
CA TRP A 59 -11.66 2.16 9.57
C TRP A 59 -12.75 1.31 10.23
N ILE A 60 -12.43 0.09 10.65
CA ILE A 60 -13.35 -0.78 11.39
C ILE A 60 -13.73 -0.12 12.72
N SER A 61 -12.74 0.42 13.43
CA SER A 61 -12.92 1.12 14.70
C SER A 61 -13.84 2.34 14.56
N ASP A 62 -13.64 3.16 13.52
CA ASP A 62 -14.49 4.31 13.20
C ASP A 62 -15.96 3.88 12.99
N ARG A 63 -16.19 2.72 12.36
CA ARG A 63 -17.54 2.25 12.04
C ARG A 63 -18.25 1.55 13.20
N PHE A 64 -17.54 0.70 13.94
CA PHE A 64 -18.14 -0.16 14.97
C PHE A 64 -18.01 0.42 16.38
N LEU A 65 -16.99 1.22 16.65
CA LEU A 65 -16.73 1.83 17.96
C LEU A 65 -17.05 3.33 17.99
N CYS A 66 -17.82 3.83 17.02
CA CYS A 66 -18.18 5.26 16.91
C CYS A 66 -18.75 5.82 18.22
N SER A 67 -19.65 5.10 18.89
CA SER A 67 -20.24 5.52 20.18
C SER A 67 -19.19 5.62 21.30
N PHE A 68 -18.24 4.68 21.35
CA PHE A 68 -17.13 4.71 22.30
C PHE A 68 -16.21 5.91 22.04
N TRP A 69 -15.86 6.16 20.78
CA TRP A 69 -15.03 7.30 20.38
C TRP A 69 -15.71 8.66 20.65
N GLN A 70 -17.03 8.74 20.48
CA GLN A 70 -17.81 9.91 20.85
C GLN A 70 -17.81 10.18 22.36
N GLN A 71 -17.86 9.15 23.20
CA GLN A 71 -17.80 9.31 24.66
C GLN A 71 -16.48 9.93 25.13
N ILE A 72 -15.38 9.65 24.42
CA ILE A 72 -14.06 10.22 24.70
C ILE A 72 -13.75 11.47 23.86
N ASN A 73 -14.75 12.05 23.18
CA ASN A 73 -14.63 13.23 22.30
C ASN A 73 -13.56 13.08 21.19
N PHE A 74 -13.32 11.87 20.71
CA PHE A 74 -12.29 11.58 19.71
C PHE A 74 -12.92 11.18 18.37
N SER A 75 -13.16 12.12 17.47
CA SER A 75 -13.81 11.86 16.16
C SER A 75 -12.84 11.80 14.96
N TYR A 76 -11.55 11.54 15.22
CA TYR A 76 -10.50 11.60 14.19
C TYR A 76 -10.10 10.25 13.60
N MET A 77 -10.78 9.15 13.96
CA MET A 77 -10.43 7.80 13.48
C MET A 77 -10.50 7.69 11.96
N HIS A 78 -11.54 8.28 11.34
CA HIS A 78 -11.60 8.37 9.88
C HIS A 78 -10.43 9.17 9.26
N SER A 79 -9.99 10.26 9.88
CA SER A 79 -8.83 11.03 9.40
C SER A 79 -7.52 10.23 9.51
N ILE A 80 -7.37 9.46 10.58
CA ILE A 80 -6.23 8.55 10.78
C ILE A 80 -6.21 7.46 9.69
N TRP A 81 -7.39 6.95 9.28
CA TRP A 81 -7.49 6.02 8.16
C TRP A 81 -6.93 6.61 6.87
N HIS A 82 -7.32 7.85 6.51
CA HIS A 82 -6.80 8.53 5.32
C HIS A 82 -5.28 8.66 5.36
N LEU A 83 -4.72 9.04 6.52
CA LEU A 83 -3.28 9.15 6.69
C LEU A 83 -2.56 7.83 6.41
N PHE A 84 -3.00 6.72 7.03
CA PHE A 84 -2.38 5.43 6.82
C PHE A 84 -2.53 4.92 5.39
N ILE A 85 -3.69 5.10 4.76
CA ILE A 85 -3.88 4.70 3.36
C ILE A 85 -3.03 5.54 2.41
N SER A 86 -2.91 6.85 2.63
CA SER A 86 -2.05 7.73 1.82
C SER A 86 -0.58 7.32 1.88
N ILE A 87 -0.11 6.82 3.02
CA ILE A 87 1.26 6.30 3.16
C ILE A 87 1.36 4.88 2.58
N THR A 88 0.37 4.02 2.81
CA THR A 88 0.36 2.63 2.32
C THR A 88 0.38 2.56 0.79
N PHE A 89 -0.34 3.46 0.12
CA PHE A 89 -0.56 3.38 -1.32
C PHE A 89 0.75 3.42 -2.14
N PRO A 90 1.69 4.36 -1.92
CA PRO A 90 2.99 4.33 -2.58
C PRO A 90 3.78 3.04 -2.36
N TYR A 91 3.79 2.50 -1.14
CA TYR A 91 4.51 1.25 -0.84
C TYR A 91 3.90 0.07 -1.59
N GLY A 92 2.56 -0.01 -1.64
CA GLY A 92 1.85 -1.02 -2.42
C GLY A 92 2.11 -0.89 -3.93
N MET A 93 2.06 0.32 -4.46
CA MET A 93 2.32 0.59 -5.89
C MET A 93 3.74 0.19 -6.29
N VAL A 94 4.75 0.55 -5.50
CA VAL A 94 6.15 0.20 -5.75
C VAL A 94 6.38 -1.30 -5.64
N THR A 95 5.74 -1.95 -4.66
CA THR A 95 5.78 -3.41 -4.52
C THR A 95 5.26 -4.10 -5.77
N MET A 96 4.08 -3.69 -6.27
CA MET A 96 3.49 -4.24 -7.48
C MET A 96 4.37 -3.96 -8.71
N ALA A 97 4.86 -2.73 -8.87
CA ALA A 97 5.76 -2.37 -9.95
C ALA A 97 7.08 -3.17 -9.92
N LEU A 98 7.61 -3.47 -8.73
CA LEU A 98 8.84 -4.26 -8.58
C LEU A 98 8.59 -5.73 -8.92
N VAL A 99 7.45 -6.30 -8.52
CA VAL A 99 7.04 -7.67 -8.88
C VAL A 99 6.87 -7.78 -10.40
N ASP A 100 6.21 -6.79 -11.01
CA ASP A 100 5.97 -6.73 -12.45
C ASP A 100 7.28 -6.59 -13.23
N ALA A 101 8.13 -5.64 -12.85
CA ALA A 101 9.44 -5.44 -13.45
C ALA A 101 10.36 -6.68 -13.31
N ARG A 102 10.26 -7.43 -12.21
CA ARG A 102 10.97 -8.70 -12.01
C ARG A 102 10.51 -9.77 -13.00
N TYR A 103 9.22 -9.79 -13.32
CA TYR A 103 8.64 -10.75 -14.24
C TYR A 103 8.96 -10.40 -15.69
N GLU A 104 8.83 -9.13 -16.08
CA GLU A 104 9.05 -8.68 -17.46
C GLU A 104 10.53 -8.46 -17.81
N MET A 105 11.35 -8.03 -16.85
CA MET A 105 12.75 -7.65 -17.06
C MET A 105 13.73 -8.38 -16.12
N PRO A 106 13.81 -9.72 -16.17
CA PRO A 106 14.65 -10.50 -15.27
C PRO A 106 16.16 -10.20 -15.40
N ASN A 107 16.60 -9.66 -16.54
CA ASN A 107 18.01 -9.36 -16.82
C ASN A 107 18.46 -7.96 -16.36
N GLN A 108 17.55 -7.11 -15.88
CA GLN A 108 17.87 -5.76 -15.40
C GLN A 108 18.07 -5.75 -13.88
N THR A 109 19.01 -4.95 -13.39
CA THR A 109 19.18 -4.81 -11.94
C THR A 109 18.20 -3.78 -11.39
N LEU A 110 17.20 -4.27 -10.64
CA LEU A 110 16.18 -3.44 -10.01
C LEU A 110 16.59 -3.14 -8.56
N LYS A 111 16.68 -1.85 -8.21
CA LYS A 111 16.96 -1.37 -6.85
C LYS A 111 15.78 -0.57 -6.31
N VAL A 112 15.52 -0.70 -5.02
CA VAL A 112 14.56 0.15 -4.32
C VAL A 112 15.32 1.35 -3.74
N ARG A 113 14.78 2.55 -3.95
CA ARG A 113 15.30 3.79 -3.37
C ARG A 113 14.18 4.53 -2.64
N TYR A 114 14.54 5.44 -1.75
CA TYR A 114 13.59 6.25 -1.01
C TYR A 114 13.87 7.75 -1.18
N TRP A 115 12.84 8.49 -1.55
CA TRP A 115 12.88 9.95 -1.61
C TRP A 115 12.39 10.56 -0.29
N PRO A 116 12.98 11.65 0.25
CA PRO A 116 14.09 12.43 -0.30
C PRO A 116 15.48 11.84 -0.02
N ARG A 117 15.59 10.89 0.93
CA ARG A 117 16.84 10.19 1.27
C ARG A 117 16.54 8.75 1.64
N ASP A 118 17.44 7.83 1.26
CA ASP A 118 17.34 6.41 1.58
C ASP A 118 17.30 6.11 3.09
N THR A 119 17.84 7.00 3.92
CA THR A 119 17.84 6.86 5.38
C THR A 119 16.56 7.39 6.05
N TRP A 120 15.64 7.97 5.29
CA TRP A 120 14.43 8.56 5.84
C TRP A 120 13.39 7.48 6.17
N PRO A 121 12.91 7.37 7.42
CA PRO A 121 12.08 6.25 7.87
C PRO A 121 10.69 6.21 7.21
N VAL A 122 10.20 7.34 6.70
CA VAL A 122 8.95 7.47 5.94
C VAL A 122 9.21 7.98 4.53
N GLY A 123 10.35 7.59 3.96
CA GLY A 123 10.72 7.95 2.59
C GLY A 123 9.75 7.35 1.59
N LEU A 124 9.45 8.10 0.54
CA LEU A 124 8.61 7.61 -0.55
C LEU A 124 9.42 6.59 -1.35
N PRO A 125 9.04 5.30 -1.36
CA PRO A 125 9.78 4.30 -2.12
C PRO A 125 9.60 4.55 -3.62
N TYR A 126 10.61 4.19 -4.42
CA TYR A 126 10.53 4.12 -5.87
C TYR A 126 11.49 3.06 -6.42
N VAL A 127 11.20 2.56 -7.62
CA VAL A 127 12.04 1.58 -8.31
C VAL A 127 13.03 2.29 -9.23
N GLU A 128 14.31 2.00 -9.06
CA GLU A 128 15.40 2.44 -9.93
C GLU A 128 15.86 1.24 -10.78
N ILE A 129 15.79 1.38 -12.10
CA ILE A 129 16.34 0.41 -13.05
C ILE A 129 17.80 0.79 -13.29
N THR A 130 18.73 0.03 -12.71
CA THR A 130 20.15 0.21 -13.01
C THR A 130 20.48 -0.71 -14.20
N GLY A 131 20.60 -0.12 -15.39
CA GLY A 131 21.16 -0.82 -16.53
C GLY A 131 22.67 -0.94 -16.39
N ASP A 132 23.25 -2.08 -16.77
CA ASP A 132 24.69 -2.15 -17.03
C ASP A 132 24.99 -1.06 -18.06
N HIS A 133 25.87 -0.13 -17.67
CA HIS A 133 26.26 0.97 -18.52
C HIS A 133 26.80 0.34 -19.81
N LYS A 134 26.06 0.48 -20.92
CA LYS A 134 26.74 0.49 -22.21
C LYS A 134 27.70 1.66 -22.11
N ASN A 135 28.97 1.35 -21.93
CA ASN A 135 30.07 2.28 -22.15
C ASN A 135 29.82 2.93 -23.52
N CYS A 136 29.36 4.18 -23.52
CA CYS A 136 29.35 5.07 -24.66
C CYS A 136 30.45 6.09 -24.43
#